data_AF-A0AAW6CCD8-F1
#
_entry.id   AF-A0AAW6CCD8-F1
#
_cell.length_a   1.000
_cell.length_b   1.000
_cell.length_c   1.000
_cell.angle_alpha   90.00
_cell.angle_beta   90.00
_cell.angle_gamma   90.00
#
_symmetry.space_group_name_H-M   'P 1'
#
loop_
_entity.id
_entity.type
_entity.pdbx_description
1 polymer ?
#
loop_
_entity_poly.entity_id
_entity_poly.type
_entity_poly.pdbx_seq_one_letter_code
_entity_poly.pdbx_strand_id
1 'polypeptide(L)'
;MTAQQLKNSILQMAVQGKLVPQDPNDEPASVLLERIRAEKERLIKEKKIKREKNPSVIFKGADNTPYEKIGDEVRSLADEVPFDIPDSWEWVRLGNISSYAETKQKVNATSADPSIWGLDLEDIEKGGRLLEYKTVGERKAVGDKTVFTKGDILYSKLRPYLLKILVAPDDGICTPEIVPFRVYGGIDPSYIVNYLKSPYVDNLINSITYGVKMPRVGTETMTSLLVPIPPLEEQRRIVEKIDEVASAVSAYDVAYQKNEALNSTFPETLKKSILQEAVQGKLVPQDPSDEPAEALLEHIRAEKQRLVKEGEIKKDKYESVIFRRDNSHYEKLDGIERCIDDEIPFDIPDNWRWVRWGNISESIQYGYNAPAKDKGRIKMVRISDIQNNIVLWDTVPYCEIAESDIGTYLLQTNDILFARTGGTVGKSYLVQEVPEEAIYAGYLIRTRYSQWLCPQYLKFFMESELYWSQLRNGTIATAQPNCNGKALGKMLLPIPPLSEQYRIVEKVNALFDYCNSI
;
A
#
# COMPACT_ATOMS: atom_id res chain seq x y z
N MET A 1 5.47 -9.25 14.75
CA MET A 1 5.15 -10.46 13.97
C MET A 1 3.83 -10.23 13.24
N THR A 2 3.77 -10.34 11.93
CA THR A 2 2.53 -10.14 11.15
C THR A 2 1.55 -11.30 11.36
N ALA A 3 0.27 -11.12 11.00
CA ALA A 3 -0.70 -12.22 11.07
C ALA A 3 -0.34 -13.40 10.16
N GLN A 4 0.25 -13.12 8.99
CA GLN A 4 0.78 -14.17 8.11
C GLN A 4 1.93 -14.95 8.76
N GLN A 5 2.84 -14.28 9.48
CA GLN A 5 3.90 -14.96 10.23
C GLN A 5 3.33 -15.85 11.34
N LEU A 6 2.33 -15.35 12.07
CA LEU A 6 1.63 -16.14 13.10
C LEU A 6 0.96 -17.39 12.50
N LYS A 7 0.23 -17.24 11.39
CA LYS A 7 -0.39 -18.36 10.67
C LYS A 7 0.65 -19.40 10.24
N ASN A 8 1.77 -18.94 9.70
CA ASN A 8 2.88 -19.80 9.30
C ASN A 8 3.46 -20.57 10.50
N SER A 9 3.64 -19.91 11.64
CA SER A 9 4.11 -20.56 12.87
C SER A 9 3.13 -21.63 13.37
N ILE A 10 1.82 -21.36 13.35
CA ILE A 10 0.78 -22.33 13.75
C ILE A 10 0.83 -23.57 12.86
N LEU A 11 0.87 -23.41 11.53
CA LEU A 11 0.96 -24.52 10.60
C LEU A 11 2.28 -25.30 10.74
N GLN A 12 3.39 -24.60 11.01
CA GLN A 12 4.68 -25.25 11.24
C GLN A 12 4.67 -26.09 12.53
N MET A 13 4.07 -25.58 13.60
CA MET A 13 3.90 -26.35 14.85
C MET A 13 2.98 -27.56 14.67
N ALA A 14 1.94 -27.41 13.84
CA ALA A 14 1.01 -28.49 13.51
C ALA A 14 1.74 -29.68 12.88
N VAL A 15 2.55 -29.44 11.85
CA VAL A 15 3.26 -30.51 11.12
C VAL A 15 4.44 -31.11 11.87
N GLN A 16 4.85 -30.50 12.99
CA GLN A 16 5.91 -30.99 13.88
C GLN A 16 5.37 -31.75 15.10
N GLY A 17 4.05 -31.91 15.24
CA GLY A 17 3.45 -32.53 16.42
C GLY A 17 3.58 -31.69 17.70
N LYS A 18 3.72 -30.37 17.55
CA LYS A 18 3.90 -29.41 18.66
C LYS A 18 2.68 -28.53 18.92
N LEU A 19 1.65 -28.59 18.08
CA LEU A 19 0.46 -27.77 18.22
C LEU A 19 -0.50 -28.27 19.29
N VAL A 20 -0.59 -29.59 19.46
CA VAL A 20 -1.46 -30.25 20.44
C VAL A 20 -0.67 -31.27 21.27
N PRO A 21 -1.09 -31.60 22.50
CA PRO A 21 -0.46 -32.64 23.29
C PRO A 21 -0.54 -34.03 22.62
N GLN A 22 0.52 -34.82 22.79
CA GLN A 22 0.55 -36.24 22.40
C GLN A 22 -0.30 -37.06 23.39
N ASP A 23 -1.10 -38.02 22.90
CA ASP A 23 -1.85 -38.96 23.72
C ASP A 23 -1.25 -40.38 23.58
N PRO A 24 -0.70 -40.99 24.65
CA PRO A 24 -0.12 -42.33 24.58
C PRO A 24 -1.15 -43.44 24.31
N ASN A 25 -2.46 -43.16 24.43
CA ASN A 25 -3.52 -44.12 24.13
C ASN A 25 -3.93 -44.11 22.65
N ASP A 26 -3.46 -43.12 21.87
CA ASP A 26 -3.74 -43.07 20.45
C ASP A 26 -3.06 -44.25 19.74
N GLU A 27 -3.77 -44.83 18.77
CA GLU A 27 -3.19 -45.84 17.90
C GLU A 27 -2.08 -45.22 17.05
N PRO A 28 -0.84 -45.75 17.10
CA PRO A 28 0.30 -45.13 16.43
C PRO A 28 0.12 -45.12 14.91
N ALA A 29 0.73 -44.13 14.26
CA ALA A 29 0.63 -43.94 12.82
C ALA A 29 1.14 -45.15 12.00
N SER A 30 2.04 -45.95 12.57
CA SER A 30 2.53 -47.20 11.96
C SER A 30 1.39 -48.18 11.64
N VAL A 31 0.42 -48.33 12.56
CA VAL A 31 -0.76 -49.20 12.36
C VAL A 31 -1.70 -48.64 11.29
N LEU A 32 -1.88 -47.32 11.25
CA LEU A 32 -2.61 -46.65 10.18
C LEU A 32 -1.97 -46.91 8.80
N LEU A 33 -0.64 -46.80 8.71
CA LEU A 33 0.08 -47.06 7.46
C LEU A 33 -0.02 -48.53 7.01
N GLU A 34 -0.06 -49.48 7.95
CA GLU A 34 -0.33 -50.88 7.62
C GLU A 34 -1.73 -51.08 7.02
N ARG A 35 -2.76 -50.43 7.59
CA ARG A 35 -4.12 -50.45 7.02
C ARG A 35 -4.17 -49.85 5.62
N ILE A 36 -3.45 -48.74 5.39
CA ILE A 36 -3.36 -48.12 4.06
C ILE A 36 -2.71 -49.07 3.06
N ARG A 37 -1.63 -49.77 3.44
CA ARG A 37 -0.99 -50.77 2.55
C ARG A 37 -1.95 -51.90 2.19
N ALA A 38 -2.69 -52.43 3.17
CA ALA A 38 -3.68 -53.48 2.94
C ALA A 38 -4.84 -53.00 2.05
N GLU A 39 -5.33 -51.78 2.29
CA GLU A 39 -6.35 -51.13 1.46
C GLU A 39 -5.87 -50.96 0.01
N LYS A 40 -4.66 -50.44 -0.20
CA LYS A 40 -4.09 -50.27 -1.54
C LYS A 40 -3.95 -51.60 -2.27
N GLU A 41 -3.44 -52.63 -1.61
CA GLU A 41 -3.34 -53.97 -2.23
C GLU A 41 -4.72 -54.53 -2.62
N ARG A 42 -5.77 -54.29 -1.83
CA ARG A 42 -7.14 -54.62 -2.21
C ARG A 42 -7.58 -53.84 -3.45
N LEU A 43 -7.37 -52.52 -3.49
CA LEU A 43 -7.76 -51.67 -4.62
C LEU A 43 -7.01 -52.03 -5.91
N ILE A 44 -5.73 -52.43 -5.81
CA ILE A 44 -4.94 -52.94 -6.94
C ILE A 44 -5.53 -54.25 -7.48
N LYS A 45 -5.89 -55.19 -6.59
CA LYS A 45 -6.56 -56.45 -6.98
C LYS A 45 -7.90 -56.20 -7.66
N GLU A 46 -8.65 -55.20 -7.20
CA GLU A 46 -9.91 -54.74 -7.80
C GLU A 46 -9.72 -53.92 -9.09
N LYS A 47 -8.47 -53.67 -9.52
CA LYS A 47 -8.11 -52.84 -10.70
C LYS A 47 -8.63 -51.40 -10.62
N LYS A 48 -8.89 -50.89 -9.42
CA LYS A 48 -9.31 -49.49 -9.18
C LYS A 48 -8.14 -48.51 -9.20
N ILE A 49 -6.95 -48.97 -8.82
CA ILE A 49 -5.70 -48.20 -8.88
C ILE A 49 -4.61 -49.03 -9.54
N LYS A 50 -3.59 -48.38 -10.11
CA LYS A 50 -2.45 -49.07 -10.72
C LYS A 50 -1.42 -49.42 -9.64
N ARG A 51 -0.69 -50.53 -9.85
CA ARG A 51 0.47 -50.85 -9.03
C ARG A 51 1.59 -49.88 -9.36
N GLU A 52 2.22 -49.33 -8.34
CA GLU A 52 3.39 -48.48 -8.47
C GLU A 52 4.58 -49.27 -9.04
N LYS A 53 5.41 -48.58 -9.83
CA LYS A 53 6.59 -49.20 -10.43
C LYS A 53 7.63 -49.57 -9.38
N ASN A 54 7.85 -48.68 -8.41
CA ASN A 54 8.86 -48.81 -7.35
C ASN A 54 8.21 -48.51 -5.99
N PRO A 55 7.53 -49.49 -5.36
CA PRO A 55 6.92 -49.26 -4.06
C PRO A 55 8.01 -48.99 -3.02
N SER A 56 7.85 -47.90 -2.26
CA SER A 56 8.74 -47.57 -1.14
C SER A 56 8.04 -47.74 0.20
N VAL A 57 8.79 -48.16 1.21
CA VAL A 57 8.31 -48.24 2.59
C VAL A 57 9.26 -47.49 3.48
N ILE A 58 8.74 -46.46 4.16
CA ILE A 58 9.48 -45.75 5.20
C ILE A 58 9.17 -46.41 6.55
N PHE A 59 10.21 -46.59 7.37
CA PHE A 59 10.15 -47.16 8.71
C PHE A 59 11.23 -46.55 9.59
N LYS A 60 11.05 -46.63 10.91
CA LYS A 60 12.05 -46.17 11.90
C LYS A 60 13.08 -47.27 12.20
N GLY A 61 14.35 -46.90 12.17
CA GLY A 61 15.46 -47.75 12.58
C GLY A 61 15.56 -47.91 14.10
N ALA A 62 16.50 -48.73 14.57
CA ALA A 62 16.75 -48.93 16.00
C ALA A 62 17.26 -47.66 16.72
N ASP A 63 17.75 -46.70 15.96
CA ASP A 63 18.22 -45.37 16.38
C ASP A 63 17.12 -44.29 16.28
N ASN A 64 15.87 -44.69 16.00
CA ASN A 64 14.72 -43.82 15.77
C ASN A 64 14.85 -42.92 14.52
N THR A 65 15.83 -43.17 13.64
CA THR A 65 15.96 -42.42 12.38
C THR A 65 15.11 -43.04 11.27
N PRO A 66 14.58 -42.24 10.33
CA PRO A 66 13.75 -42.76 9.25
C PRO A 66 14.61 -43.37 8.13
N TYR A 67 14.26 -44.59 7.73
CA TYR A 67 14.85 -45.30 6.59
C TYR A 67 13.79 -45.58 5.53
N GLU A 68 14.17 -45.52 4.26
CA GLU A 68 13.32 -45.89 3.13
C GLU A 68 13.84 -47.16 2.48
N LYS A 69 12.96 -48.17 2.35
CA LYS A 69 13.21 -49.39 1.59
C LYS A 69 12.55 -49.31 0.22
N ILE A 70 13.31 -49.47 -0.85
CA ILE A 70 12.84 -49.54 -2.24
C ILE A 70 13.35 -50.85 -2.85
N GLY A 71 12.45 -51.80 -3.09
CA GLY A 71 12.86 -53.16 -3.45
C GLY A 71 13.70 -53.79 -2.32
N ASP A 72 14.95 -54.16 -2.61
CA ASP A 72 15.90 -54.71 -1.63
C ASP A 72 16.87 -53.66 -1.06
N GLU A 73 16.86 -52.44 -1.59
CA GLU A 73 17.73 -51.35 -1.15
C GLU A 73 17.13 -50.62 0.06
N VAL A 74 17.94 -50.37 1.08
CA VAL A 74 17.57 -49.59 2.27
C VAL A 74 18.50 -48.40 2.36
N ARG A 75 17.94 -47.19 2.43
CA ARG A 75 18.68 -45.93 2.55
C ARG A 75 18.18 -45.10 3.74
N SER A 76 19.07 -44.36 4.38
CA SER A 76 18.69 -43.40 5.42
C SER A 76 18.04 -42.17 4.79
N LEU A 77 17.01 -41.64 5.46
CA LEU A 77 16.38 -40.36 5.14
C LEU A 77 16.77 -39.25 6.12
N ALA A 78 17.77 -39.45 6.97
CA ALA A 78 18.19 -38.48 7.98
C ALA A 78 18.50 -37.09 7.38
N ASP A 79 19.09 -37.04 6.19
CA ASP A 79 19.40 -35.78 5.49
C ASP A 79 18.22 -35.23 4.64
N GLU A 80 17.15 -36.02 4.44
CA GLU A 80 15.96 -35.62 3.68
C GLU A 80 14.83 -35.10 4.59
N VAL A 81 14.78 -35.52 5.85
CA VAL A 81 13.72 -35.09 6.78
C VAL A 81 14.00 -33.68 7.31
N PRO A 82 13.02 -32.77 7.24
CA PRO A 82 13.24 -31.35 7.57
C PRO A 82 13.27 -31.05 9.07
N PHE A 83 12.74 -31.96 9.90
CA PHE A 83 12.58 -31.79 11.34
C PHE A 83 12.23 -33.12 12.00
N ASP A 84 12.41 -33.17 13.33
CA ASP A 84 11.98 -34.28 14.17
C ASP A 84 10.45 -34.32 14.31
N ILE A 85 9.91 -35.53 14.42
CA ILE A 85 8.49 -35.81 14.65
C ILE A 85 8.32 -36.67 15.91
N PRO A 86 7.14 -36.65 16.58
CA PRO A 86 6.87 -37.51 17.73
C PRO A 86 7.05 -39.01 17.45
N ASP A 87 7.29 -39.78 18.50
CA ASP A 87 7.49 -41.24 18.38
C ASP A 87 6.26 -41.97 17.83
N SER A 88 5.06 -41.48 18.13
CA SER A 88 3.77 -41.97 17.64
C SER A 88 3.52 -41.69 16.15
N TRP A 89 4.31 -40.81 15.53
CA TRP A 89 4.16 -40.39 14.15
C TRP A 89 5.07 -41.16 13.21
N GLU A 90 4.74 -41.19 11.92
CA GLU A 90 5.54 -41.83 10.89
C GLU A 90 5.73 -40.92 9.66
N TRP A 91 6.91 -40.97 9.07
CA TRP A 91 7.13 -40.36 7.75
C TRP A 91 6.63 -41.27 6.65
N VAL A 92 5.97 -40.70 5.64
CA VAL A 92 5.52 -41.45 4.46
C VAL A 92 5.53 -40.56 3.21
N ARG A 93 5.75 -41.14 2.03
CA ARG A 93 5.62 -40.40 0.77
C ARG A 93 4.13 -40.14 0.46
N LEU A 94 3.77 -38.93 0.01
CA LEU A 94 2.38 -38.57 -0.32
C LEU A 94 1.75 -39.54 -1.35
N GLY A 95 2.54 -40.02 -2.32
CA GLY A 95 2.09 -41.03 -3.29
C GLY A 95 1.65 -42.35 -2.64
N ASN A 96 2.24 -42.72 -1.50
CA ASN A 96 1.93 -43.96 -0.82
C ASN A 96 0.60 -43.92 -0.06
N ILE A 97 0.13 -42.73 0.32
CA ILE A 97 -1.09 -42.51 1.10
C ILE A 97 -2.23 -41.85 0.33
N SER A 98 -2.05 -41.59 -0.97
CA SER A 98 -3.04 -40.85 -1.75
C SER A 98 -3.19 -41.35 -3.18
N SER A 99 -4.26 -40.93 -3.84
CA SER A 99 -4.49 -41.17 -5.27
C SER A 99 -3.79 -40.14 -6.16
N TYR A 100 -2.85 -39.32 -5.64
CA TYR A 100 -2.24 -38.23 -6.41
C TYR A 100 -1.56 -38.71 -7.70
N ALA A 101 -0.88 -39.86 -7.67
CA ALA A 101 -0.21 -40.46 -8.83
C ALA A 101 -1.18 -41.00 -9.91
N GLU A 102 -2.43 -41.29 -9.54
CA GLU A 102 -3.38 -41.96 -10.43
C GLU A 102 -3.82 -41.07 -11.59
N THR A 103 -4.17 -41.70 -12.71
CA THR A 103 -4.74 -40.97 -13.85
C THR A 103 -6.12 -40.44 -13.47
N LYS A 104 -6.31 -39.12 -13.57
CA LYS A 104 -7.59 -38.47 -13.22
C LYS A 104 -8.61 -38.66 -14.34
N GLN A 105 -9.86 -38.89 -13.96
CA GLN A 105 -10.97 -38.97 -14.91
C GLN A 105 -11.14 -37.62 -15.60
N LYS A 106 -11.28 -37.66 -16.94
CA LYS A 106 -11.49 -36.49 -17.78
C LYS A 106 -12.89 -36.50 -18.39
N VAL A 107 -13.45 -35.32 -18.57
CA VAL A 107 -14.71 -35.11 -19.29
C VAL A 107 -14.62 -33.81 -20.07
N ASN A 108 -15.23 -33.76 -21.26
CA ASN A 108 -15.36 -32.50 -21.99
C ASN A 108 -16.54 -31.72 -21.39
N ALA A 109 -16.32 -30.45 -21.03
CA ALA A 109 -17.32 -29.66 -20.32
C ALA A 109 -18.64 -29.49 -21.09
N THR A 110 -18.62 -29.49 -22.43
CA THR A 110 -19.84 -29.40 -23.25
C THR A 110 -20.70 -30.65 -23.22
N SER A 111 -20.12 -31.78 -22.78
CA SER A 111 -20.79 -33.07 -22.64
C SER A 111 -21.11 -33.40 -21.18
N ALA A 112 -20.71 -32.54 -20.25
CA ALA A 112 -21.00 -32.70 -18.82
C ALA A 112 -22.40 -32.15 -18.50
N ASP A 113 -23.00 -32.64 -17.41
CA ASP A 113 -24.28 -32.12 -16.92
C ASP A 113 -24.12 -30.62 -16.56
N PRO A 114 -24.91 -29.71 -17.17
CA PRO A 114 -24.79 -28.27 -16.92
C PRO A 114 -25.01 -27.85 -15.46
N SER A 115 -25.66 -28.68 -14.65
CA SER A 115 -25.98 -28.39 -13.25
C SER A 115 -24.84 -28.72 -12.27
N ILE A 116 -23.83 -29.49 -12.69
CA ILE A 116 -22.72 -29.84 -11.80
C ILE A 116 -21.81 -28.64 -11.59
N TRP A 117 -21.11 -28.63 -10.46
CA TRP A 117 -20.15 -27.60 -10.15
C TRP A 117 -18.99 -27.62 -11.15
N GLY A 118 -18.75 -26.49 -11.83
CA GLY A 118 -17.51 -26.26 -12.56
C GLY A 118 -16.57 -25.47 -11.65
N LEU A 119 -15.28 -25.74 -11.60
CA LEU A 119 -14.33 -25.00 -10.76
C LEU A 119 -13.11 -24.55 -11.56
N ASP A 120 -12.91 -23.24 -11.62
CA ASP A 120 -11.72 -22.63 -12.21
C ASP A 120 -10.82 -22.00 -11.13
N LEU A 121 -9.57 -21.72 -11.49
CA LEU A 121 -8.59 -21.19 -10.53
C LEU A 121 -8.98 -19.81 -10.00
N GLU A 122 -9.78 -19.03 -10.71
CA GLU A 122 -10.25 -17.71 -10.28
C GLU A 122 -11.28 -17.77 -9.15
N ASP A 123 -11.99 -18.89 -9.01
CA ASP A 123 -12.98 -19.10 -7.95
C ASP A 123 -12.34 -19.37 -6.58
N ILE A 124 -11.02 -19.59 -6.52
CA ILE A 124 -10.29 -19.89 -5.30
C ILE A 124 -9.33 -18.73 -5.03
N GLU A 125 -9.45 -18.06 -3.88
CA GLU A 125 -8.47 -17.03 -3.52
C GLU A 125 -7.18 -17.63 -2.94
N LYS A 126 -6.18 -16.75 -2.72
CA LYS A 126 -4.93 -17.17 -2.07
C LYS A 126 -5.23 -17.79 -0.71
N GLY A 127 -4.70 -18.99 -0.46
CA GLY A 127 -4.93 -19.73 0.78
C GLY A 127 -6.13 -20.68 0.76
N GLY A 128 -6.88 -20.75 -0.34
CA GLY A 128 -7.82 -21.84 -0.61
C GLY A 128 -9.28 -21.60 -0.24
N ARG A 129 -9.68 -20.38 0.11
CA ARG A 129 -11.09 -20.04 0.32
C ARG A 129 -11.81 -19.93 -1.03
N LEU A 130 -13.02 -20.49 -1.11
CA LEU A 130 -13.89 -20.36 -2.28
C LEU A 130 -14.53 -18.96 -2.30
N LEU A 131 -14.42 -18.29 -3.45
CA LEU A 131 -15.03 -16.99 -3.73
C LEU A 131 -16.40 -17.16 -4.39
N GLU A 132 -16.50 -18.07 -5.35
CA GLU A 132 -17.70 -18.27 -6.15
C GLU A 132 -18.00 -19.75 -6.35
N TYR A 133 -19.30 -20.07 -6.41
CA TYR A 133 -19.81 -21.38 -6.70
C TYR A 133 -20.71 -21.28 -7.94
N LYS A 134 -20.20 -21.67 -9.11
CA LYS A 134 -20.98 -21.67 -10.36
C LYS A 134 -20.95 -23.04 -11.04
N THR A 135 -22.08 -23.38 -11.62
CA THR A 135 -22.29 -24.59 -12.40
C THR A 135 -21.60 -24.51 -13.77
N VAL A 136 -21.42 -25.65 -14.41
CA VAL A 136 -20.89 -25.76 -15.78
C VAL A 136 -21.71 -24.92 -16.76
N GLY A 137 -23.04 -24.92 -16.62
CA GLY A 137 -23.97 -24.19 -17.46
C GLY A 137 -23.87 -22.67 -17.29
N GLU A 138 -23.82 -22.19 -16.05
CA GLU A 138 -23.65 -20.76 -15.74
C GLU A 138 -22.35 -20.19 -16.32
N ARG A 139 -21.26 -20.97 -16.26
CA ARG A 139 -19.96 -20.57 -16.82
C ARG A 139 -19.86 -20.73 -18.32
N LYS A 140 -20.78 -21.48 -18.95
CA LYS A 140 -20.64 -21.97 -20.34
C LYS A 140 -19.28 -22.64 -20.54
N ALA A 141 -18.89 -23.51 -19.60
CA ALA A 141 -17.54 -24.08 -19.58
C ALA A 141 -17.29 -24.94 -20.83
N VAL A 142 -16.06 -24.85 -21.37
CA VAL A 142 -15.63 -25.57 -22.58
C VAL A 142 -14.32 -26.33 -22.35
N GLY A 143 -14.01 -27.28 -23.24
CA GLY A 143 -12.76 -28.04 -23.23
C GLY A 143 -12.69 -29.11 -22.15
N ASP A 144 -11.54 -29.78 -22.07
CA ASP A 144 -11.34 -30.91 -21.18
C ASP A 144 -11.18 -30.45 -19.72
N LYS A 145 -11.90 -31.13 -18.83
CA LYS A 145 -11.94 -30.90 -17.39
C LYS A 145 -11.62 -32.17 -16.64
N THR A 146 -11.21 -32.02 -15.38
CA THR A 146 -10.95 -33.14 -14.46
C THR A 146 -12.13 -33.32 -13.53
N VAL A 147 -12.66 -34.54 -13.44
CA VAL A 147 -13.75 -34.86 -12.50
C VAL A 147 -13.18 -35.00 -11.10
N PHE A 148 -13.94 -34.51 -10.10
CA PHE A 148 -13.65 -34.70 -8.69
C PHE A 148 -14.94 -34.98 -7.92
N THR A 149 -14.78 -35.55 -6.74
CA THR A 149 -15.86 -35.92 -5.82
C THR A 149 -15.70 -35.18 -4.51
N LYS A 150 -16.81 -35.01 -3.79
CA LYS A 150 -16.85 -34.48 -2.43
C LYS A 150 -15.83 -35.20 -1.54
N GLY A 151 -15.05 -34.42 -0.81
CA GLY A 151 -13.97 -34.92 0.06
C GLY A 151 -12.62 -35.09 -0.65
N ASP A 152 -12.54 -35.01 -1.99
CA ASP A 152 -11.24 -34.95 -2.66
C ASP A 152 -10.52 -33.64 -2.31
N ILE A 153 -9.21 -33.71 -2.10
CA ILE A 153 -8.33 -32.55 -1.98
C ILE A 153 -8.09 -31.99 -3.39
N LEU A 154 -8.42 -30.73 -3.59
CA LEU A 154 -8.23 -30.00 -4.82
C LEU A 154 -6.96 -29.16 -4.71
N TYR A 155 -5.89 -29.57 -5.39
CA TYR A 155 -4.59 -28.90 -5.33
C TYR A 155 -4.27 -28.19 -6.65
N SER A 156 -4.04 -26.88 -6.61
CA SER A 156 -3.57 -26.16 -7.79
C SER A 156 -2.08 -26.43 -8.05
N LYS A 157 -1.77 -27.10 -9.16
CA LYS A 157 -0.38 -27.28 -9.59
C LYS A 157 0.22 -26.04 -10.25
N LEU A 158 -0.61 -25.06 -10.63
CA LEU A 158 -0.21 -23.81 -11.26
C LEU A 158 -0.09 -22.70 -10.20
N ARG A 159 1.08 -22.07 -10.12
CA ARG A 159 1.41 -21.03 -9.12
C ARG A 159 1.15 -21.53 -7.70
N PRO A 160 1.84 -22.60 -7.27
CA PRO A 160 1.60 -23.23 -5.98
C PRO A 160 1.76 -22.28 -4.78
N TYR A 161 2.61 -21.24 -4.87
CA TYR A 161 2.71 -20.15 -3.87
C TYR A 161 1.39 -19.42 -3.56
N LEU A 162 0.35 -19.57 -4.39
CA LEU A 162 -0.98 -19.04 -4.10
C LEU A 162 -1.76 -19.92 -3.12
N LEU A 163 -1.28 -21.13 -2.82
CA LEU A 163 -1.88 -22.04 -1.85
C LEU A 163 -3.39 -22.27 -2.09
N LYS A 164 -3.78 -22.34 -3.37
CA LYS A 164 -5.16 -22.62 -3.81
C LYS A 164 -5.43 -24.12 -3.62
N ILE A 165 -5.67 -24.48 -2.36
CA ILE A 165 -5.83 -25.86 -1.88
C ILE A 165 -7.05 -25.92 -0.95
N LEU A 166 -8.00 -26.79 -1.25
CA LEU A 166 -9.18 -27.02 -0.42
C LEU A 166 -9.64 -28.48 -0.47
N VAL A 167 -10.48 -28.88 0.48
CA VAL A 167 -11.25 -30.12 0.42
C VAL A 167 -12.56 -29.82 -0.30
N ALA A 168 -12.90 -30.59 -1.33
CA ALA A 168 -14.10 -30.38 -2.14
C ALA A 168 -15.37 -30.54 -1.29
N PRO A 169 -16.22 -29.50 -1.16
CA PRO A 169 -17.46 -29.60 -0.39
C PRO A 169 -18.53 -30.44 -1.10
N ASP A 170 -18.47 -30.55 -2.43
CA ASP A 170 -19.42 -31.25 -3.30
C ASP A 170 -18.72 -31.82 -4.54
N ASP A 171 -19.44 -32.60 -5.35
CA ASP A 171 -18.95 -33.19 -6.59
C ASP A 171 -18.87 -32.15 -7.73
N GLY A 172 -17.94 -32.33 -8.66
CA GLY A 172 -17.83 -31.40 -9.79
C GLY A 172 -16.73 -31.71 -10.79
N ILE A 173 -16.46 -30.73 -11.64
CA ILE A 173 -15.37 -30.75 -12.62
C ILE A 173 -14.51 -29.50 -12.49
N CYS A 174 -13.19 -29.65 -12.59
CA CYS A 174 -12.26 -28.52 -12.46
C CYS A 174 -11.34 -28.41 -13.68
N THR A 175 -10.73 -27.24 -13.84
CA THR A 175 -9.67 -27.04 -14.84
C THR A 175 -8.52 -28.07 -14.66
N PRO A 176 -7.84 -28.53 -15.73
CA PRO A 176 -6.71 -29.45 -15.64
C PRO A 176 -5.51 -28.96 -14.81
N GLU A 177 -5.47 -27.69 -14.44
CA GLU A 177 -4.48 -27.09 -13.53
C GLU A 177 -4.81 -27.33 -12.04
N ILE A 178 -6.00 -27.83 -11.73
CA ILE A 178 -6.38 -28.34 -10.41
C ILE A 178 -6.28 -29.87 -10.47
N VAL A 179 -5.54 -30.43 -9.52
CA VAL A 179 -5.33 -31.87 -9.37
C VAL A 179 -6.17 -32.35 -8.19
N PRO A 180 -7.33 -32.99 -8.45
CA PRO A 180 -8.11 -33.63 -7.39
C PRO A 180 -7.50 -34.95 -6.99
N PHE A 181 -7.38 -35.22 -5.69
CA PHE A 181 -6.92 -36.51 -5.17
C PHE A 181 -7.54 -36.80 -3.80
N ARG A 182 -7.63 -38.07 -3.45
CA ARG A 182 -8.07 -38.52 -2.11
C ARG A 182 -6.94 -39.19 -1.37
N VAL A 183 -7.11 -39.29 -0.06
CA VAL A 183 -6.20 -39.98 0.85
C VAL A 183 -6.82 -41.30 1.30
N TYR A 184 -5.99 -42.28 1.60
CA TYR A 184 -6.40 -43.63 2.01
C TYR A 184 -6.45 -43.75 3.54
N GLY A 185 -7.01 -44.85 4.04
CA GLY A 185 -6.97 -45.22 5.46
C GLY A 185 -7.77 -44.32 6.41
N GLY A 186 -8.62 -43.45 5.87
CA GLY A 186 -9.40 -42.50 6.68
C GLY A 186 -8.58 -41.32 7.21
N ILE A 187 -7.38 -41.06 6.65
CA ILE A 187 -6.61 -39.83 6.91
C ILE A 187 -7.53 -38.62 6.73
N ASP A 188 -7.43 -37.66 7.66
CA ASP A 188 -8.20 -36.42 7.59
C ASP A 188 -7.70 -35.57 6.39
N PRO A 189 -8.53 -35.31 5.37
CA PRO A 189 -8.13 -34.50 4.22
C PRO A 189 -7.71 -33.08 4.62
N SER A 190 -8.33 -32.50 5.65
CA SER A 190 -8.03 -31.17 6.15
C SER A 190 -6.65 -31.10 6.79
N TYR A 191 -6.20 -32.18 7.45
CA TYR A 191 -4.82 -32.28 7.95
C TYR A 191 -3.82 -32.18 6.78
N ILE A 192 -4.06 -32.92 5.69
CA ILE A 192 -3.19 -32.87 4.51
C ILE A 192 -3.24 -31.50 3.83
N VAL A 193 -4.41 -30.86 3.75
CA VAL A 193 -4.51 -29.48 3.26
C VAL A 193 -3.68 -28.51 4.12
N ASN A 194 -3.75 -28.62 5.44
CA ASN A 194 -2.96 -27.79 6.37
C ASN A 194 -1.46 -28.05 6.23
N TYR A 195 -1.06 -29.32 6.09
CA TYR A 195 0.32 -29.72 5.81
C TYR A 195 0.82 -29.13 4.49
N LEU A 196 0.05 -29.24 3.40
CA LEU A 196 0.42 -28.67 2.09
C LEU A 196 0.50 -27.14 2.10
N LYS A 197 -0.21 -26.48 3.02
CA LYS A 197 -0.15 -25.03 3.25
C LYS A 197 0.98 -24.61 4.19
N SER A 198 1.69 -25.56 4.81
CA SER A 198 2.74 -25.25 5.77
C SER A 198 3.92 -24.54 5.10
N PRO A 199 4.66 -23.67 5.83
CA PRO A 199 5.82 -22.98 5.28
C PRO A 199 6.89 -23.92 4.73
N TYR A 200 7.08 -25.08 5.36
CA TYR A 200 7.99 -26.11 4.88
C TYR A 200 7.62 -26.55 3.45
N VAL A 201 6.38 -26.96 3.22
CA VAL A 201 5.93 -27.46 1.92
C VAL A 201 5.90 -26.35 0.89
N ASP A 202 5.41 -25.16 1.24
CA ASP A 202 5.39 -24.02 0.34
C ASP A 202 6.80 -23.64 -0.15
N ASN A 203 7.78 -23.56 0.76
CA ASN A 203 9.17 -23.28 0.40
C ASN A 203 9.78 -24.38 -0.48
N LEU A 204 9.58 -25.65 -0.11
CA LEU A 204 10.10 -26.79 -0.87
C LEU A 204 9.53 -26.80 -2.30
N ILE A 205 8.22 -26.71 -2.44
CA ILE A 205 7.55 -26.75 -3.75
C ILE A 205 8.01 -25.57 -4.62
N ASN A 206 8.05 -24.35 -4.07
CA ASN A 206 8.43 -23.17 -4.86
C ASN A 206 9.90 -23.21 -5.30
N SER A 207 10.79 -23.85 -4.53
CA SER A 207 12.20 -24.04 -4.90
C SER A 207 12.42 -24.99 -6.09
N ILE A 208 11.45 -25.89 -6.36
CA ILE A 208 11.53 -26.94 -7.39
C ILE A 208 10.62 -26.66 -8.59
N THR A 209 9.75 -25.64 -8.52
CA THR A 209 8.86 -25.32 -9.64
C THR A 209 9.61 -24.97 -10.93
N TYR A 210 8.97 -25.26 -12.06
CA TYR A 210 9.48 -24.91 -13.38
C TYR A 210 8.56 -23.92 -14.09
N GLY A 211 9.13 -23.04 -14.91
CA GLY A 211 8.41 -22.03 -15.70
C GLY A 211 8.36 -20.66 -15.02
N VAL A 212 8.92 -19.63 -15.66
CA VAL A 212 9.13 -18.31 -15.05
C VAL A 212 7.82 -17.54 -14.81
N LYS A 213 6.95 -17.43 -15.82
CA LYS A 213 5.68 -16.65 -15.72
C LYS A 213 4.52 -17.45 -15.11
N MET A 214 4.59 -18.78 -15.22
CA MET A 214 3.53 -19.72 -14.89
C MET A 214 4.15 -20.96 -14.22
N PRO A 215 4.72 -20.80 -13.01
CA PRO A 215 5.41 -21.88 -12.33
C PRO A 215 4.46 -23.02 -12.04
N ARG A 216 4.94 -24.25 -12.28
CA ARG A 216 4.19 -25.48 -12.01
C ARG A 216 5.00 -26.44 -11.18
N VAL A 217 4.30 -27.27 -10.40
CA VAL A 217 4.90 -28.42 -9.74
C VAL A 217 4.61 -29.70 -10.52
N GLY A 218 5.62 -30.56 -10.64
CA GLY A 218 5.50 -31.85 -11.32
C GLY A 218 4.81 -32.92 -10.44
N THR A 219 4.28 -33.96 -11.07
CA THR A 219 3.67 -35.08 -10.35
C THR A 219 4.67 -35.80 -9.46
N GLU A 220 5.88 -36.02 -9.95
CA GLU A 220 6.94 -36.72 -9.21
C GLU A 220 7.31 -36.00 -7.91
N THR A 221 7.47 -34.67 -7.96
CA THR A 221 7.72 -33.84 -6.77
C THR A 221 6.63 -34.04 -5.72
N MET A 222 5.36 -34.04 -6.14
CA MET A 222 4.23 -34.21 -5.22
C MET A 222 4.14 -35.63 -4.68
N THR A 223 4.34 -36.66 -5.51
CA THR A 223 4.28 -38.06 -5.04
C THR A 223 5.43 -38.40 -4.10
N SER A 224 6.59 -37.77 -4.29
CA SER A 224 7.78 -37.97 -3.47
C SER A 224 7.82 -37.11 -2.21
N LEU A 225 6.84 -36.23 -2.00
CA LEU A 225 6.79 -35.36 -0.82
C LEU A 225 6.71 -36.18 0.47
N LEU A 226 7.63 -35.93 1.42
CA LEU A 226 7.64 -36.58 2.74
C LEU A 226 6.58 -35.93 3.63
N VAL A 227 5.57 -36.69 3.99
CA VAL A 227 4.44 -36.26 4.84
C VAL A 227 4.63 -36.87 6.23
N PRO A 228 4.61 -36.05 7.29
CA PRO A 228 4.59 -36.56 8.66
C PRO A 228 3.14 -36.92 9.00
N ILE A 229 2.88 -38.19 9.30
CA ILE A 229 1.54 -38.70 9.58
C ILE A 229 1.38 -38.94 11.09
N PRO A 230 0.47 -38.22 11.76
CA PRO A 230 0.05 -38.49 13.13
C PRO A 230 -0.91 -39.68 13.22
N PRO A 231 -1.16 -40.20 14.44
CA PRO A 231 -2.39 -40.93 14.75
C PRO A 231 -3.66 -40.24 14.24
N LEU A 232 -4.69 -41.02 13.88
CA LEU A 232 -5.94 -40.48 13.31
C LEU A 232 -6.65 -39.49 14.26
N GLU A 233 -6.70 -39.79 15.55
CA GLU A 233 -7.35 -38.90 16.52
C GLU A 233 -6.53 -37.61 16.71
N GLU A 234 -5.20 -37.69 16.67
CA GLU A 234 -4.36 -36.50 16.72
C GLU A 234 -4.51 -35.61 15.48
N GLN A 235 -4.67 -36.17 14.28
CA GLN A 235 -4.99 -35.40 13.07
C GLN A 235 -6.23 -34.52 13.28
N ARG A 236 -7.29 -35.09 13.87
CA ARG A 236 -8.53 -34.35 14.18
C ARG A 236 -8.29 -33.25 15.19
N ARG A 237 -7.57 -33.53 16.29
CA ARG A 237 -7.24 -32.53 17.31
C ARG A 237 -6.41 -31.37 16.74
N ILE A 238 -5.47 -31.66 15.83
CA ILE A 238 -4.67 -30.64 15.13
C ILE A 238 -5.58 -29.75 14.27
N VAL A 239 -6.45 -30.35 13.45
CA VAL A 239 -7.37 -29.62 12.57
C VAL A 239 -8.31 -28.74 13.40
N GLU A 240 -8.93 -29.30 14.43
CA GLU A 240 -9.80 -28.57 15.35
C GLU A 240 -9.07 -27.39 15.99
N LYS A 241 -7.81 -27.57 16.42
CA LYS A 241 -7.04 -26.48 17.03
C LYS A 241 -6.71 -25.37 16.03
N ILE A 242 -6.42 -25.71 14.78
CA ILE A 242 -6.18 -24.72 13.70
C ILE A 242 -7.45 -23.92 13.43
N ASP A 243 -8.60 -24.60 13.36
CA ASP A 243 -9.89 -23.97 13.10
C ASP A 243 -10.33 -23.08 14.26
N GLU A 244 -10.11 -23.50 15.51
CA GLU A 244 -10.38 -22.72 16.72
C GLU A 244 -9.69 -21.34 16.69
N VAL A 245 -8.43 -21.30 16.26
CA VAL A 245 -7.64 -20.05 16.26
C VAL A 245 -7.78 -19.24 14.97
N ALA A 246 -8.38 -19.78 13.90
CA ALA A 246 -8.44 -19.15 12.59
C ALA A 246 -9.15 -17.77 12.61
N SER A 247 -10.25 -17.66 13.38
CA SER A 247 -11.00 -16.41 13.53
C SER A 247 -10.18 -15.34 14.27
N ALA A 248 -9.44 -15.73 15.30
CA ALA A 248 -8.58 -14.82 16.07
C ALA A 248 -7.39 -14.31 15.23
N VAL A 249 -6.76 -15.19 14.44
CA VAL A 249 -5.69 -14.81 13.51
C VAL A 249 -6.19 -13.84 12.44
N SER A 250 -7.40 -14.07 11.92
CA SER A 250 -8.03 -13.17 10.93
C SER A 250 -8.36 -11.80 11.53
N ALA A 251 -8.90 -11.76 12.76
CA ALA A 251 -9.15 -10.52 13.47
C ALA A 251 -7.84 -9.75 13.75
N TYR A 252 -6.77 -10.47 14.10
CA TYR A 252 -5.44 -9.88 14.28
C TYR A 252 -4.90 -9.25 12.99
N ASP A 253 -5.08 -9.90 11.83
CA ASP A 253 -4.66 -9.33 10.54
C ASP A 253 -5.36 -7.99 10.26
N VAL A 254 -6.68 -7.92 10.44
CA VAL A 254 -7.45 -6.67 10.27
C VAL A 254 -6.94 -5.57 11.20
N ALA A 255 -6.71 -5.90 12.47
CA ALA A 255 -6.19 -4.94 13.46
C ALA A 255 -4.78 -4.46 13.11
N TYR A 256 -3.91 -5.37 12.66
CA TYR A 256 -2.54 -5.07 12.23
C TYR A 256 -2.53 -4.13 11.03
N GLN A 257 -3.29 -4.43 9.97
CA GLN A 257 -3.38 -3.58 8.77
C GLN A 257 -3.89 -2.17 9.10
N LYS A 258 -4.88 -2.07 9.99
CA LYS A 258 -5.40 -0.78 10.46
C LYS A 258 -4.33 0.02 11.22
N ASN A 259 -3.55 -0.63 12.08
CA ASN A 259 -2.48 0.03 12.82
C ASN A 259 -1.38 0.55 11.87
N GLU A 260 -0.95 -0.27 10.91
CA GLU A 260 0.03 0.15 9.90
C GLU A 260 -0.45 1.34 9.08
N ALA A 261 -1.70 1.31 8.61
CA ALA A 261 -2.27 2.41 7.85
C ALA A 261 -2.33 3.71 8.68
N LEU A 262 -2.72 3.62 9.95
CA LEU A 262 -2.71 4.76 10.87
C LEU A 262 -1.29 5.29 11.07
N ASN A 263 -0.33 4.44 11.37
CA ASN A 263 1.07 4.85 11.58
C ASN A 263 1.64 5.52 10.32
N SER A 264 1.36 4.98 9.13
CA SER A 264 1.87 5.55 7.87
C SER A 264 1.25 6.91 7.50
N THR A 265 0.04 7.22 7.98
CA THR A 265 -0.71 8.43 7.60
C THR A 265 -0.74 9.48 8.71
N PHE A 266 -0.44 9.10 9.94
CA PHE A 266 -0.49 9.95 11.11
C PHE A 266 0.46 11.15 11.03
N PRO A 267 1.76 11.01 10.67
CA PRO A 267 2.67 12.14 10.57
C PRO A 267 2.17 13.26 9.66
N GLU A 268 1.72 12.90 8.45
CA GLU A 268 1.22 13.88 7.48
C GLU A 268 -0.12 14.51 7.91
N THR A 269 -0.98 13.73 8.57
CA THR A 269 -2.23 14.26 9.14
C THR A 269 -1.94 15.26 10.27
N LEU A 270 -0.97 14.95 11.13
CA LEU A 270 -0.54 15.83 12.21
C LEU A 270 0.08 17.12 11.67
N LYS A 271 0.96 17.05 10.66
CA LYS A 271 1.52 18.23 9.98
C LYS A 271 0.42 19.16 9.45
N LYS A 272 -0.60 18.62 8.79
CA LYS A 272 -1.75 19.41 8.32
C LYS A 272 -2.50 20.10 9.46
N SER A 273 -2.71 19.38 10.58
CA SER A 273 -3.34 19.95 11.77
C SER A 273 -2.50 21.07 12.38
N ILE A 274 -1.18 20.90 12.45
CA ILE A 274 -0.24 21.92 12.95
C ILE A 274 -0.32 23.18 12.09
N LEU A 275 -0.31 23.04 10.76
CA LEU A 275 -0.44 24.18 9.84
C LEU A 275 -1.80 24.87 10.00
N GLN A 276 -2.87 24.11 10.24
CA GLN A 276 -4.19 24.67 10.46
C GLN A 276 -4.26 25.50 11.76
N GLU A 277 -3.70 24.99 12.86
CA GLU A 277 -3.59 25.73 14.12
C GLU A 277 -2.66 26.95 13.98
N ALA A 278 -1.61 26.85 13.15
CA ALA A 278 -0.69 27.94 12.84
C ALA A 278 -1.43 29.11 12.16
N VAL A 279 -2.22 28.84 11.13
CA VAL A 279 -2.97 29.90 10.42
C VAL A 279 -4.21 30.39 11.18
N GLN A 280 -4.60 29.74 12.28
CA GLN A 280 -5.67 30.18 13.17
C GLN A 280 -5.18 31.02 14.36
N GLY A 281 -3.86 31.20 14.52
CA GLY A 281 -3.29 31.92 15.66
C GLY A 281 -3.40 31.19 16.99
N LYS A 282 -3.51 29.85 16.93
CA LYS A 282 -3.66 28.97 18.10
C LYS A 282 -2.38 28.20 18.44
N LEU A 283 -1.39 28.20 17.53
CA LEU A 283 -0.17 27.42 17.69
C LEU A 283 0.80 28.00 18.73
N VAL A 284 0.82 29.33 18.88
CA VAL A 284 1.69 30.06 19.82
C VAL A 284 0.88 31.07 20.64
N PRO A 285 1.32 31.42 21.85
CA PRO A 285 0.66 32.46 22.65
C PRO A 285 0.74 33.84 21.99
N GLN A 286 -0.37 34.59 22.06
CA GLN A 286 -0.44 35.99 21.66
C GLN A 286 0.42 36.86 22.59
N ASP A 287 1.09 37.88 22.04
CA ASP A 287 1.86 38.86 22.82
C ASP A 287 1.28 40.28 22.63
N PRO A 288 0.69 40.89 23.67
CA PRO A 288 0.14 42.24 23.59
C PRO A 288 1.17 43.34 23.30
N SER A 289 2.48 43.07 23.45
CA SER A 289 3.55 44.01 23.13
C SER A 289 4.00 43.97 21.68
N ASP A 290 3.55 42.97 20.91
CA ASP A 290 3.81 42.91 19.48
C ASP A 290 3.11 44.05 18.75
N GLU A 291 3.80 44.63 17.76
CA GLU A 291 3.18 45.58 16.84
C GLU A 291 2.04 44.87 16.07
N PRO A 292 0.80 45.38 16.14
CA PRO A 292 -0.35 44.69 15.56
C PRO A 292 -0.21 44.55 14.05
N ALA A 293 -0.81 43.49 13.48
CA ALA A 293 -0.77 43.22 12.05
C ALA A 293 -1.31 44.40 11.20
N GLU A 294 -2.15 45.25 11.77
CA GLU A 294 -2.61 46.49 11.12
C GLU A 294 -1.46 47.45 10.78
N ALA A 295 -0.57 47.73 11.75
CA ALA A 295 0.60 48.58 11.53
C ALA A 295 1.59 47.92 10.57
N LEU A 296 1.75 46.59 10.65
CA LEU A 296 2.54 45.82 9.69
C LEU A 296 2.06 46.02 8.24
N LEU A 297 0.74 45.94 8.03
CA LEU A 297 0.13 46.15 6.71
C LEU A 297 0.27 47.59 6.23
N GLU A 298 0.29 48.58 7.14
CA GLU A 298 0.60 49.97 6.79
C GLU A 298 2.04 50.14 6.31
N HIS A 299 3.02 49.52 6.98
CA HIS A 299 4.41 49.49 6.52
C HIS A 299 4.55 48.89 5.12
N ILE A 300 3.88 47.76 4.86
CA ILE A 300 3.87 47.11 3.54
C ILE A 300 3.26 48.03 2.47
N ARG A 301 2.15 48.72 2.79
CA ARG A 301 1.52 49.67 1.86
C ARG A 301 2.43 50.86 1.55
N ALA A 302 3.04 51.45 2.57
CA ALA A 302 3.96 52.58 2.40
C ALA A 302 5.16 52.19 1.54
N GLU A 303 5.72 51.00 1.78
CA GLU A 303 6.83 50.49 0.98
C GLU A 303 6.43 50.21 -0.47
N LYS A 304 5.29 49.56 -0.70
CA LYS A 304 4.76 49.38 -2.06
C LYS A 304 4.54 50.72 -2.79
N GLN A 305 4.01 51.73 -2.10
CA GLN A 305 3.84 53.07 -2.69
C GLN A 305 5.18 53.71 -3.07
N ARG A 306 6.22 53.53 -2.25
CA ARG A 306 7.59 53.97 -2.55
C ARG A 306 8.13 53.28 -3.81
N LEU A 307 8.07 51.96 -3.87
CA LEU A 307 8.54 51.16 -5.01
C LEU A 307 7.78 51.49 -6.32
N VAL A 308 6.47 51.77 -6.24
CA VAL A 308 5.68 52.25 -7.38
C VAL A 308 6.16 53.62 -7.87
N LYS A 309 6.47 54.54 -6.94
CA LYS A 309 6.95 55.89 -7.27
C LYS A 309 8.35 55.85 -7.88
N GLU A 310 9.20 54.92 -7.43
CA GLU A 310 10.54 54.66 -7.96
C GLU A 310 10.51 53.90 -9.30
N GLY A 311 9.35 53.34 -9.68
CA GLY A 311 9.15 52.62 -10.94
C GLY A 311 9.63 51.16 -10.92
N GLU A 312 9.99 50.64 -9.75
CA GLU A 312 10.48 49.27 -9.56
C GLU A 312 9.36 48.23 -9.67
N ILE A 313 8.15 48.59 -9.20
CA ILE A 313 6.96 47.75 -9.33
C ILE A 313 5.82 48.50 -10.02
N LYS A 314 4.93 47.75 -10.67
CA LYS A 314 3.73 48.32 -11.30
C LYS A 314 2.69 48.65 -10.24
N LYS A 315 2.02 49.78 -10.40
CA LYS A 315 0.87 50.14 -9.56
C LYS A 315 -0.24 49.08 -9.73
N ASP A 316 -0.72 48.55 -8.61
CA ASP A 316 -1.87 47.66 -8.62
C ASP A 316 -3.10 48.40 -9.17
N LYS A 317 -3.85 47.70 -10.03
CA LYS A 317 -5.07 48.27 -10.63
C LYS A 317 -6.20 48.42 -9.61
N TYR A 318 -6.18 47.57 -8.58
CA TYR A 318 -7.23 47.44 -7.59
C TYR A 318 -6.60 47.25 -6.21
N GLU A 319 -6.78 48.21 -5.32
CA GLU A 319 -6.31 48.11 -3.94
C GLU A 319 -7.49 47.71 -3.04
N SER A 320 -7.26 46.69 -2.22
CA SER A 320 -8.25 46.12 -1.32
C SER A 320 -7.76 46.26 0.12
N VAL A 321 -8.63 46.73 1.00
CA VAL A 321 -8.38 46.79 2.44
C VAL A 321 -9.48 46.05 3.15
N ILE A 322 -9.11 45.04 3.92
CA ILE A 322 -10.02 44.31 4.80
C ILE A 322 -9.88 44.90 6.21
N PHE A 323 -11.01 45.17 6.84
CA PHE A 323 -11.10 45.73 8.19
C PHE A 323 -12.34 45.18 8.91
N ARG A 324 -12.37 45.35 10.24
CA ARG A 324 -13.46 44.86 11.09
C ARG A 324 -14.22 46.06 11.66
N ARG A 325 -15.55 46.05 11.57
CA ARG A 325 -16.46 47.05 12.16
C ARG A 325 -17.71 46.32 12.65
N ASP A 326 -18.21 46.65 13.83
CA ASP A 326 -19.45 46.09 14.38
C ASP A 326 -19.50 44.54 14.40
N ASN A 327 -18.37 43.88 14.69
CA ASN A 327 -18.19 42.41 14.65
C ASN A 327 -18.32 41.74 13.26
N SER A 328 -18.43 42.52 12.19
CA SER A 328 -18.40 42.02 10.81
C SER A 328 -17.11 42.43 10.10
N HIS A 329 -16.72 41.61 9.11
CA HIS A 329 -15.58 41.86 8.24
C HIS A 329 -16.03 42.55 6.96
N TYR A 330 -15.37 43.63 6.63
CA TYR A 330 -15.63 44.42 5.43
C TYR A 330 -14.39 44.49 4.57
N GLU A 331 -14.58 44.44 3.26
CA GLU A 331 -13.55 44.67 2.25
C GLU A 331 -13.90 45.94 1.48
N LYS A 332 -12.98 46.92 1.47
CA LYS A 332 -13.08 48.11 0.61
C LYS A 332 -12.19 47.90 -0.61
N LEU A 333 -12.84 47.71 -1.76
CA LEU A 333 -12.20 47.54 -3.07
C LEU A 333 -12.58 48.73 -3.96
N ASP A 334 -11.60 49.52 -4.39
CA ASP A 334 -11.80 50.72 -5.23
C ASP A 334 -12.84 51.71 -4.68
N GLY A 335 -12.88 51.86 -3.35
CA GLY A 335 -13.84 52.74 -2.70
C GLY A 335 -15.21 52.12 -2.42
N ILE A 336 -15.50 50.94 -2.96
CA ILE A 336 -16.74 50.19 -2.70
C ILE A 336 -16.50 49.27 -1.51
N GLU A 337 -17.28 49.48 -0.45
CA GLU A 337 -17.29 48.64 0.75
C GLU A 337 -18.30 47.51 0.58
N ARG A 338 -17.89 46.27 0.92
CA ARG A 338 -18.77 45.09 0.96
C ARG A 338 -18.50 44.27 2.22
N CYS A 339 -19.55 43.71 2.82
CA CYS A 339 -19.39 42.69 3.85
C CYS A 339 -18.83 41.41 3.20
N ILE A 340 -17.90 40.75 3.89
CA ILE A 340 -17.24 39.51 3.44
C ILE A 340 -17.30 38.40 4.49
N ASP A 341 -18.22 38.48 5.47
CA ASP A 341 -18.35 37.47 6.52
C ASP A 341 -18.59 36.06 5.97
N ASP A 342 -19.22 35.94 4.79
CA ASP A 342 -19.41 34.67 4.08
C ASP A 342 -18.11 34.09 3.49
N GLU A 343 -17.07 34.92 3.33
CA GLU A 343 -15.74 34.51 2.90
C GLU A 343 -14.80 34.17 4.09
N ILE A 344 -15.16 34.54 5.33
CA ILE A 344 -14.31 34.33 6.51
C ILE A 344 -14.46 32.90 7.03
N PRO A 345 -13.40 32.08 7.00
CA PRO A 345 -13.49 30.66 7.32
C PRO A 345 -13.55 30.37 8.82
N PHE A 346 -12.98 31.26 9.65
CA PHE A 346 -12.85 31.11 11.10
C PHE A 346 -12.42 32.44 11.73
N ASP A 347 -12.57 32.53 13.06
CA ASP A 347 -12.05 33.65 13.84
C ASP A 347 -10.53 33.61 13.98
N ILE A 348 -9.92 34.79 14.03
CA ILE A 348 -8.48 35.02 14.24
C ILE A 348 -8.28 35.93 15.45
N PRO A 349 -7.08 35.94 16.08
CA PRO A 349 -6.77 36.86 17.17
C PRO A 349 -6.97 38.35 16.83
N ASP A 350 -7.30 39.17 17.83
CA ASP A 350 -7.66 40.58 17.64
C ASP A 350 -6.51 41.45 17.07
N ASN A 351 -5.26 41.05 17.32
CA ASN A 351 -4.04 41.68 16.79
C ASN A 351 -3.67 41.19 15.37
N TRP A 352 -4.42 40.23 14.81
CA TRP A 352 -4.24 39.72 13.45
C TRP A 352 -5.16 40.43 12.46
N ARG A 353 -4.85 40.34 11.17
CA ARG A 353 -5.70 40.88 10.10
C ARG A 353 -5.85 39.89 8.96
N TRP A 354 -7.08 39.77 8.46
CA TRP A 354 -7.32 39.16 7.15
C TRP A 354 -6.83 40.09 6.05
N VAL A 355 -6.20 39.53 5.02
CA VAL A 355 -5.77 40.29 3.83
C VAL A 355 -5.92 39.42 2.58
N ARG A 356 -5.88 40.04 1.41
CA ARG A 356 -5.76 39.33 0.13
C ARG A 356 -4.29 39.18 -0.24
N TRP A 357 -3.91 38.02 -0.78
CA TRP A 357 -2.53 37.71 -1.20
C TRP A 357 -1.92 38.78 -2.12
N GLY A 358 -2.72 39.35 -3.03
CA GLY A 358 -2.28 40.39 -3.95
C GLY A 358 -1.87 41.69 -3.24
N ASN A 359 -2.50 42.02 -2.12
CA ASN A 359 -2.24 43.28 -1.41
C ASN A 359 -0.89 43.26 -0.68
N ILE A 360 -0.44 42.08 -0.24
CA ILE A 360 0.87 41.89 0.37
C ILE A 360 1.99 41.55 -0.63
N SER A 361 1.64 41.16 -1.85
CA SER A 361 2.61 40.84 -2.90
C SER A 361 3.14 42.11 -3.57
N GLU A 362 4.44 42.25 -3.70
CA GLU A 362 5.10 43.30 -4.52
C GLU A 362 4.99 42.98 -6.01
N SER A 363 4.99 41.69 -6.35
CA SER A 363 4.78 41.22 -7.71
C SER A 363 4.07 39.87 -7.73
N ILE A 364 3.23 39.65 -8.75
CA ILE A 364 2.67 38.35 -9.13
C ILE A 364 2.96 38.16 -10.61
N GLN A 365 4.03 37.45 -10.94
CA GLN A 365 4.59 37.43 -12.28
C GLN A 365 4.65 36.02 -12.85
N TYR A 366 4.18 35.84 -14.09
CA TYR A 366 4.32 34.60 -14.83
C TYR A 366 5.76 34.39 -15.28
N GLY A 367 6.17 33.13 -15.38
CA GLY A 367 7.51 32.77 -15.86
C GLY A 367 7.71 32.95 -17.36
N TYR A 368 8.94 32.70 -17.78
CA TYR A 368 9.37 32.78 -19.17
C TYR A 368 8.97 31.53 -19.95
N ASN A 369 8.64 31.68 -21.23
CA ASN A 369 8.30 30.56 -22.10
C ASN A 369 9.50 30.22 -22.98
N ALA A 370 10.21 29.14 -22.63
CA ALA A 370 11.29 28.58 -23.43
C ALA A 370 11.28 27.05 -23.36
N PRO A 371 11.83 26.36 -24.37
CA PRO A 371 12.10 24.93 -24.28
C PRO A 371 13.23 24.65 -23.29
N ALA A 372 13.16 23.52 -22.59
CA ALA A 372 14.24 23.04 -21.73
C ALA A 372 15.43 22.55 -22.58
N LYS A 373 16.64 22.78 -22.07
CA LYS A 373 17.91 22.33 -22.67
C LYS A 373 18.76 21.61 -21.65
N ASP A 374 19.54 20.63 -22.11
CA ASP A 374 20.44 19.85 -21.26
C ASP A 374 21.69 20.63 -20.82
N LYS A 375 22.05 21.69 -21.56
CA LYS A 375 23.21 22.56 -21.30
C LYS A 375 22.87 24.01 -21.59
N GLY A 376 23.46 24.92 -20.82
CA GLY A 376 23.31 26.36 -21.00
C GLY A 376 23.94 27.14 -19.84
N ARG A 377 23.72 28.45 -19.81
CA ARG A 377 24.13 29.33 -18.70
C ARG A 377 23.03 29.48 -17.66
N ILE A 378 21.79 29.72 -18.10
CA ILE A 378 20.66 30.06 -17.24
C ILE A 378 19.80 28.83 -16.99
N LYS A 379 19.61 28.47 -15.72
CA LYS A 379 18.68 27.41 -15.31
C LYS A 379 17.22 27.87 -15.39
N MET A 380 16.29 26.95 -15.59
CA MET A 380 14.87 27.23 -15.67
C MET A 380 14.06 26.22 -14.85
N VAL A 381 13.58 26.65 -13.69
CA VAL A 381 12.70 25.83 -12.85
C VAL A 381 11.36 25.63 -13.57
N ARG A 382 10.96 24.37 -13.76
CA ARG A 382 9.67 24.00 -14.36
C ARG A 382 8.72 23.49 -13.30
N ILE A 383 7.44 23.41 -13.68
CA ILE A 383 6.39 22.85 -12.83
C ILE A 383 6.64 21.39 -12.42
N SER A 384 7.34 20.62 -13.25
CA SER A 384 7.74 19.23 -12.95
C SER A 384 8.85 19.12 -11.92
N ASP A 385 9.62 20.20 -11.72
CA ASP A 385 10.80 20.20 -10.86
C ASP A 385 10.41 20.50 -9.39
N ILE A 386 9.17 20.96 -9.15
CA ILE A 386 8.59 21.14 -7.81
C ILE A 386 7.94 19.82 -7.37
N GLN A 387 8.64 19.07 -6.51
CA GLN A 387 8.17 17.83 -5.91
C GLN A 387 8.20 17.93 -4.40
N ASN A 388 7.13 17.53 -3.71
CA ASN A 388 7.02 17.68 -2.25
C ASN A 388 7.41 19.07 -1.75
N ASN A 389 7.04 20.12 -2.52
CA ASN A 389 7.34 21.52 -2.23
C ASN A 389 8.82 21.91 -2.16
N ILE A 390 9.71 21.07 -2.69
CA ILE A 390 11.16 21.30 -2.83
C ILE A 390 11.57 21.20 -4.31
N VAL A 391 12.71 21.81 -4.63
CA VAL A 391 13.34 21.76 -5.96
C VAL A 391 14.74 21.16 -5.81
N LEU A 392 15.03 20.10 -6.56
CA LEU A 392 16.36 19.52 -6.65
C LEU A 392 17.15 20.20 -7.78
N TRP A 393 17.98 21.17 -7.42
CA TRP A 393 18.70 22.06 -8.36
C TRP A 393 19.54 21.34 -9.41
N ASP A 394 20.11 20.18 -9.10
CA ASP A 394 20.90 19.38 -10.03
C ASP A 394 20.09 18.87 -11.23
N THR A 395 18.77 18.73 -11.05
CA THR A 395 17.85 18.24 -12.09
C THR A 395 17.19 19.36 -12.90
N VAL A 396 17.34 20.60 -12.46
CA VAL A 396 16.75 21.77 -13.13
C VAL A 396 17.48 21.98 -14.46
N PRO A 397 16.76 21.99 -15.60
CA PRO A 397 17.38 22.15 -16.91
C PRO A 397 17.77 23.60 -17.17
N TYR A 398 18.46 23.83 -18.29
CA TYR A 398 18.77 25.16 -18.79
C TYR A 398 17.72 25.65 -19.78
N CYS A 399 17.76 26.94 -20.10
CA CYS A 399 17.02 27.53 -21.21
C CYS A 399 17.85 28.58 -21.95
N GLU A 400 17.40 28.94 -23.15
CA GLU A 400 17.82 30.18 -23.81
C GLU A 400 16.83 31.29 -23.51
N ILE A 401 17.37 32.46 -23.19
CA ILE A 401 16.63 33.69 -22.90
C ILE A 401 17.49 34.86 -23.38
N ALA A 402 16.86 35.91 -23.90
CA ALA A 402 17.57 37.13 -24.28
C ALA A 402 18.17 37.80 -23.05
N GLU A 403 19.42 38.29 -23.14
CA GLU A 403 20.10 38.99 -22.03
C GLU A 403 19.26 40.13 -21.43
N SER A 404 18.47 40.83 -22.25
CA SER A 404 17.55 41.89 -21.82
C SER A 404 16.40 41.39 -20.92
N ASP A 405 16.02 40.13 -21.06
CA ASP A 405 14.88 39.54 -20.34
C ASP A 405 15.32 38.86 -19.04
N ILE A 406 16.60 38.47 -18.90
CA ILE A 406 17.11 37.71 -17.74
C ILE A 406 16.71 38.38 -16.42
N GLY A 407 17.01 39.68 -16.28
CA GLY A 407 16.72 40.42 -15.04
C GLY A 407 15.23 40.42 -14.65
N THR A 408 14.33 40.30 -15.63
CA THR A 408 12.87 40.27 -15.38
C THR A 408 12.42 38.97 -14.72
N TYR A 409 13.08 37.85 -15.02
CA TYR A 409 12.68 36.50 -14.57
C TYR A 409 13.66 35.85 -13.60
N LEU A 410 14.76 36.54 -13.27
CA LEU A 410 15.78 36.02 -12.35
C LEU A 410 15.16 35.73 -10.98
N LEU A 411 15.37 34.50 -10.50
CA LEU A 411 14.95 34.04 -9.18
C LEU A 411 15.85 34.63 -8.11
N GLN A 412 15.25 34.94 -6.97
CA GLN A 412 15.92 35.44 -5.78
C GLN A 412 15.52 34.63 -4.56
N THR A 413 16.39 34.59 -3.55
CA THR A 413 16.02 34.06 -2.24
C THR A 413 14.76 34.75 -1.71
N ASN A 414 13.87 33.98 -1.11
CA ASN A 414 12.55 34.37 -0.63
C ASN A 414 11.47 34.57 -1.70
N ASP A 415 11.77 34.34 -2.99
CA ASP A 415 10.72 34.16 -4.00
C ASP A 415 9.86 32.95 -3.63
N ILE A 416 8.55 33.05 -3.84
CA ILE A 416 7.66 31.90 -3.80
C ILE A 416 7.15 31.60 -5.21
N LEU A 417 7.46 30.39 -5.68
CA LEU A 417 6.96 29.82 -6.93
C LEU A 417 5.70 29.02 -6.69
N PHE A 418 4.71 29.22 -7.55
CA PHE A 418 3.40 28.57 -7.50
C PHE A 418 3.11 27.88 -8.84
N ALA A 419 2.77 26.60 -8.77
CA ALA A 419 2.36 25.80 -9.91
C ALA A 419 0.92 26.12 -10.30
N ARG A 420 0.71 26.63 -11.52
CA ARG A 420 -0.59 27.16 -11.96
C ARG A 420 -1.47 26.24 -12.80
N THR A 421 -0.99 25.08 -13.26
CA THR A 421 -1.77 24.23 -14.17
C THR A 421 -1.54 22.73 -13.96
N GLY A 422 -2.51 21.90 -14.33
CA GLY A 422 -2.37 20.43 -14.34
C GLY A 422 -2.55 19.76 -12.98
N GLY A 423 -2.05 18.52 -12.85
CA GLY A 423 -2.09 17.77 -11.59
C GLY A 423 -1.20 18.34 -10.47
N THR A 424 -0.49 19.43 -10.75
CA THR A 424 0.40 20.12 -9.81
C THR A 424 -0.14 21.48 -9.37
N VAL A 425 -1.34 21.89 -9.81
CA VAL A 425 -1.95 23.16 -9.37
C VAL A 425 -1.92 23.27 -7.86
N GLY A 426 -1.40 24.39 -7.37
CA GLY A 426 -1.29 24.67 -5.93
C GLY A 426 0.00 24.22 -5.28
N LYS A 427 0.82 23.37 -5.92
CA LYS A 427 2.18 23.10 -5.41
C LYS A 427 2.96 24.41 -5.35
N SER A 428 3.75 24.59 -4.29
CA SER A 428 4.52 25.82 -4.09
C SER A 428 5.93 25.50 -3.61
N TYR A 429 6.88 26.36 -3.97
CA TYR A 429 8.27 26.26 -3.58
C TYR A 429 8.74 27.62 -3.06
N LEU A 430 9.25 27.64 -1.83
CA LEU A 430 9.96 28.79 -1.28
C LEU A 430 11.43 28.68 -1.69
N VAL A 431 11.91 29.65 -2.46
CA VAL A 431 13.29 29.70 -2.93
C VAL A 431 14.20 30.06 -1.75
N GLN A 432 14.85 29.06 -1.16
CA GLN A 432 15.78 29.26 -0.04
C GLN A 432 17.18 29.65 -0.54
N GLU A 433 17.59 29.07 -1.66
CA GLU A 433 18.87 29.32 -2.31
C GLU A 433 18.73 29.30 -3.83
N VAL A 434 19.65 29.97 -4.51
CA VAL A 434 19.76 30.02 -5.98
C VAL A 434 21.23 29.77 -6.32
N PRO A 435 21.66 28.51 -6.53
CA PRO A 435 23.07 28.16 -6.66
C PRO A 435 23.70 28.65 -7.97
N GLU A 436 22.89 28.80 -9.01
CA GLU A 436 23.27 29.28 -10.33
C GLU A 436 22.20 30.26 -10.83
N GLU A 437 22.54 31.14 -11.76
CA GLU A 437 21.55 32.04 -12.37
C GLU A 437 20.37 31.25 -12.92
N ALA A 438 19.20 31.49 -12.34
CA ALA A 438 18.01 30.71 -12.63
C ALA A 438 16.80 31.60 -12.85
N ILE A 439 15.97 31.20 -13.81
CA ILE A 439 14.64 31.74 -14.05
C ILE A 439 13.60 30.64 -13.81
N TYR A 440 12.32 30.94 -14.08
CA TYR A 440 11.21 30.02 -13.89
C TYR A 440 10.31 30.00 -15.14
N ALA A 441 9.77 28.83 -15.45
CA ALA A 441 8.97 28.59 -16.65
C ALA A 441 7.55 29.20 -16.57
N GLY A 442 6.92 29.47 -17.71
CA GLY A 442 5.62 30.16 -17.79
C GLY A 442 4.41 29.44 -17.15
N TYR A 443 4.54 28.16 -16.82
CA TYR A 443 3.59 27.41 -16.01
C TYR A 443 3.80 27.58 -14.50
N LEU A 444 4.70 28.45 -14.09
CA LEU A 444 4.88 28.92 -12.72
C LEU A 444 4.52 30.40 -12.60
N ILE A 445 4.04 30.76 -11.43
CA ILE A 445 3.83 32.15 -11.00
C ILE A 445 4.81 32.40 -9.87
N ARG A 446 5.57 33.49 -9.96
CA ARG A 446 6.46 33.96 -8.89
C ARG A 446 5.82 35.11 -8.16
N THR A 447 6.02 35.12 -6.86
CA THR A 447 5.54 36.16 -5.96
C THR A 447 6.67 36.66 -5.05
N ARG A 448 6.68 37.97 -4.80
CA ARG A 448 7.68 38.68 -3.96
C ARG A 448 7.00 39.49 -2.88
N TYR A 449 7.71 39.69 -1.78
CA TYR A 449 7.18 40.28 -0.56
C TYR A 449 8.19 41.22 0.07
N SER A 450 7.65 42.19 0.80
CA SER A 450 8.43 43.10 1.62
C SER A 450 9.14 42.35 2.76
N GLN A 451 10.24 42.91 3.24
CA GLN A 451 10.95 42.46 4.45
C GLN A 451 10.08 42.43 5.72
N TRP A 452 8.93 43.12 5.69
CA TRP A 452 7.91 43.11 6.73
C TRP A 452 7.07 41.81 6.75
N LEU A 453 7.43 40.80 5.98
CA LEU A 453 6.74 39.51 5.96
C LEU A 453 7.77 38.39 6.10
N CYS A 454 7.43 37.38 6.89
CA CYS A 454 8.21 36.16 6.98
C CYS A 454 7.85 35.23 5.81
N PRO A 455 8.76 34.97 4.85
CA PRO A 455 8.47 34.13 3.68
C PRO A 455 8.09 32.69 4.05
N GLN A 456 8.65 32.16 5.14
CA GLN A 456 8.35 30.84 5.67
C GLN A 456 6.92 30.75 6.19
N TYR A 457 6.41 31.80 6.85
CA TYR A 457 5.01 31.85 7.27
C TYR A 457 4.06 31.82 6.06
N LEU A 458 4.35 32.61 5.02
CA LEU A 458 3.58 32.59 3.77
C LEU A 458 3.62 31.22 3.08
N LYS A 459 4.78 30.55 3.15
CA LYS A 459 4.94 29.18 2.66
C LYS A 459 4.07 28.20 3.44
N PHE A 460 4.02 28.28 4.77
CA PHE A 460 3.15 27.45 5.60
C PHE A 460 1.67 27.69 5.33
N PHE A 461 1.27 28.94 5.07
CA PHE A 461 -0.09 29.20 4.60
C PHE A 461 -0.37 28.44 3.29
N MET A 462 0.52 28.48 2.30
CA MET A 462 0.37 27.73 1.03
C MET A 462 0.40 26.21 1.18
N GLU A 463 0.67 25.69 2.37
CA GLU A 463 0.60 24.26 2.69
C GLU A 463 -0.60 23.93 3.58
N SER A 464 -1.28 24.95 4.13
CA SER A 464 -2.44 24.81 5.00
C SER A 464 -3.71 24.37 4.26
N GLU A 465 -4.64 23.77 4.99
CA GLU A 465 -5.94 23.38 4.45
C GLU A 465 -6.77 24.59 3.99
N LEU A 466 -6.61 25.74 4.65
CA LEU A 466 -7.24 26.99 4.22
C LEU A 466 -6.84 27.40 2.80
N TYR A 467 -5.56 27.30 2.45
CA TYR A 467 -5.12 27.59 1.09
C TYR A 467 -5.68 26.58 0.09
N TRP A 468 -5.58 25.28 0.39
CA TRP A 468 -6.04 24.23 -0.51
C TRP A 468 -7.56 24.24 -0.72
N SER A 469 -8.33 24.59 0.30
CA SER A 469 -9.79 24.75 0.18
C SER A 469 -10.17 25.91 -0.75
N GLN A 470 -9.52 27.07 -0.62
CA GLN A 470 -9.73 28.21 -1.51
C GLN A 470 -9.34 27.89 -2.96
N LEU A 471 -8.24 27.15 -3.14
CA LEU A 471 -7.81 26.69 -4.46
C LEU A 471 -8.86 25.77 -5.09
N ARG A 472 -9.37 24.77 -4.37
CA ARG A 472 -10.38 23.83 -4.89
C ARG A 472 -11.70 24.53 -5.23
N ASN A 473 -12.13 25.49 -4.41
CA ASN A 473 -13.34 26.26 -4.65
C ASN A 473 -13.17 27.28 -5.79
N GLY A 474 -11.95 27.79 -6.00
CA GLY A 474 -11.63 28.81 -6.98
C GLY A 474 -11.18 28.29 -8.36
N THR A 475 -10.79 27.01 -8.48
CA THR A 475 -10.44 26.41 -9.77
C THR A 475 -11.68 26.02 -10.54
N ILE A 476 -11.79 26.49 -11.79
CA ILE A 476 -12.87 26.12 -12.71
C ILE A 476 -12.86 24.60 -12.88
N ALA A 477 -14.03 23.95 -12.76
CA ALA A 477 -14.25 22.53 -12.99
C ALA A 477 -14.06 22.15 -14.48
N THR A 478 -12.84 22.29 -14.98
CA THR A 478 -12.39 21.79 -16.29
C THR A 478 -11.51 20.55 -16.10
N ALA A 479 -11.38 19.73 -17.14
CA ALA A 479 -10.56 18.50 -17.11
C ALA A 479 -9.09 18.73 -16.68
N GLN A 480 -8.59 19.96 -16.81
CA GLN A 480 -7.31 20.41 -16.27
C GLN A 480 -7.54 21.57 -15.29
N PRO A 481 -7.24 21.41 -13.99
CA PRO A 481 -7.29 22.51 -13.03
C PRO A 481 -6.32 23.63 -13.44
N ASN A 482 -6.69 24.90 -13.19
CA ASN A 482 -5.85 26.07 -13.47
C ASN A 482 -6.12 27.18 -12.44
N CYS A 483 -5.05 27.76 -11.89
CA CYS A 483 -5.12 28.92 -11.00
C CYS A 483 -4.21 30.02 -11.54
N ASN A 484 -4.80 31.12 -12.01
CA ASN A 484 -4.05 32.24 -12.58
C ASN A 484 -3.66 33.26 -11.49
N GLY A 485 -2.77 34.21 -11.80
CA GLY A 485 -2.29 35.22 -10.85
C GLY A 485 -3.39 36.11 -10.26
N LYS A 486 -4.51 36.32 -10.98
CA LYS A 486 -5.67 37.04 -10.44
C LYS A 486 -6.41 36.21 -9.40
N ALA A 487 -6.54 34.90 -9.60
CA ALA A 487 -7.12 33.99 -8.63
C ALA A 487 -6.21 33.86 -7.40
N LEU A 488 -4.90 33.68 -7.58
CA LEU A 488 -3.92 33.67 -6.50
C LEU A 488 -3.99 34.96 -5.68
N GLY A 489 -3.99 36.13 -6.34
CA GLY A 489 -4.05 37.42 -5.66
C GLY A 489 -5.32 37.66 -4.82
N LYS A 490 -6.41 36.92 -5.08
CA LYS A 490 -7.67 37.00 -4.32
C LYS A 490 -7.74 36.07 -3.12
N MET A 491 -6.76 35.17 -2.95
CA MET A 491 -6.75 34.27 -1.80
C MET A 491 -6.71 35.09 -0.51
N LEU A 492 -7.60 34.73 0.42
CA LEU A 492 -7.71 35.27 1.74
C LEU A 492 -6.70 34.58 2.65
N LEU A 493 -5.85 35.34 3.32
CA LEU A 493 -4.90 34.81 4.29
C LEU A 493 -4.89 35.63 5.58
N PRO A 494 -4.68 34.99 6.73
CA PRO A 494 -4.53 35.67 8.00
C PRO A 494 -3.07 36.10 8.21
N ILE A 495 -2.85 37.35 8.59
CA ILE A 495 -1.53 37.92 8.87
C ILE A 495 -1.41 38.22 10.37
N PRO A 496 -0.47 37.58 11.08
CA PRO A 496 -0.05 37.93 12.44
C PRO A 496 0.89 39.15 12.44
N PRO A 497 1.12 39.75 13.62
CA PRO A 497 2.33 40.53 13.89
C PRO A 497 3.61 39.86 13.37
N LEU A 498 4.58 40.65 12.92
CA LEU A 498 5.82 40.11 12.34
C LEU A 498 6.61 39.24 13.34
N SER A 499 6.73 39.69 14.58
CA SER A 499 7.37 38.90 15.66
C SER A 499 6.67 37.56 15.86
N GLU A 500 5.34 37.53 15.80
CA GLU A 500 4.56 36.31 15.92
C GLU A 500 4.72 35.38 14.72
N GLN A 501 4.84 35.91 13.50
CA GLN A 501 5.15 35.09 12.31
C GLN A 501 6.43 34.27 12.52
N TYR A 502 7.49 34.86 13.06
CA TYR A 502 8.73 34.13 13.37
C TYR A 502 8.54 33.08 14.46
N ARG A 503 7.79 33.39 15.53
CA ARG A 503 7.47 32.43 16.61
C ARG A 503 6.67 31.23 16.08
N ILE A 504 5.69 31.48 15.21
CA ILE A 504 4.94 30.44 14.52
C ILE A 504 5.89 29.57 13.70
N VAL A 505 6.78 30.18 12.91
CA VAL A 505 7.68 29.44 12.04
C VAL A 505 8.62 28.53 12.82
N GLU A 506 9.22 29.04 13.90
CA GLU A 506 10.05 28.25 14.81
C GLU A 506 9.26 27.05 15.38
N LYS A 507 8.03 27.29 15.83
CA LYS A 507 7.20 26.25 16.43
C LYS A 507 6.76 25.19 15.42
N VAL A 508 6.37 25.59 14.20
CA VAL A 508 6.00 24.67 13.12
C VAL A 508 7.19 23.78 12.77
N ASN A 509 8.38 24.37 12.56
CA ASN A 509 9.59 23.60 12.25
C ASN A 509 9.92 22.58 13.33
N ALA A 510 9.93 22.98 14.60
CA ALA A 510 10.20 22.07 15.72
C ALA A 510 9.19 20.91 15.80
N LEU A 511 7.92 21.18 15.52
CA LEU A 511 6.89 20.13 15.50
C LEU A 511 6.99 19.24 14.26
N PHE A 512 7.37 19.79 13.11
CA PHE A 512 7.58 19.01 11.88
C PHE A 512 8.77 18.07 12.01
N ASP A 513 9.87 18.52 12.63
CA ASP A 513 11.02 17.67 12.93
C ASP A 513 10.62 16.51 13.85
N TYR A 514 9.81 16.77 14.87
CA TYR A 514 9.24 15.73 15.70
C TYR A 514 8.36 14.77 14.88
N CYS A 515 7.49 15.29 14.00
CA CYS A 515 6.66 14.47 13.11
C CYS A 515 7.45 13.60 12.14
N ASN A 516 8.65 14.01 11.74
CA ASN A 516 9.51 13.21 10.87
C ASN A 516 10.26 12.11 11.63
N SER A 517 10.29 12.17 12.97
CA SER A 517 10.98 11.20 13.84
C SER A 517 10.11 10.06 14.38
N ILE A 518 8.78 10.21 14.28
CA ILE A 518 7.78 9.17 14.54
C ILE A 518 7.54 8.35 13.28
#